data_AF-A0A4Y4M0W1-F1
#
_entry.id   AF-A0A4Y4M0W1-F1
#
_cell.length_a   1.000
_cell.length_b   1.000
_cell.length_c   1.000
_cell.angle_alpha   90.00
_cell.angle_beta   90.00
_cell.angle_gamma   90.00
#
_symmetry.space_group_name_H-M   'P 1'
#
loop_
_entity.id
_entity.type
_entity.pdbx_description
1 polymer ?
#
loop_
_entity_poly.entity_id
_entity_poly.type
_entity_poly.pdbx_seq_one_letter_code
_entity_poly.pdbx_strand_id
1 'polypeptide(L)'
;MVFSLIIPVTVYKVFSKYDFKSRVGEFKKLSIISVISILLALSIFFFSSYIPTLFGFDNRNLGAIRLFYTLLIISGLIYVSVKLKLQNRTICVLFTGITFILVTTNISVKNSWIYANQFNKKLFSKLNTALQQNNIKSGNICVEYDMFNELKSNPNLTLREPLFYNDWEAPLLSEMNGIDPQKIHIYNNDKKVNCEVIFYYQKGKIIRTK
;
A
#
# COMPACT_ATOMS: atom_id res chain seq x y z
N MET A 1 -15.75 8.52 1.89
CA MET A 1 -16.07 9.72 2.69
C MET A 1 -17.15 9.47 3.75
N VAL A 2 -18.18 8.67 3.48
CA VAL A 2 -19.22 8.34 4.48
C VAL A 2 -18.64 7.54 5.67
N PHE A 3 -17.84 6.50 5.41
CA PHE A 3 -17.19 5.70 6.47
C PHE A 3 -16.21 6.48 7.34
N SER A 4 -15.51 7.48 6.78
CA SER A 4 -14.60 8.34 7.54
C SER A 4 -15.33 9.25 8.53
N LEU A 5 -16.65 9.44 8.41
CA LEU A 5 -17.46 10.17 9.38
C LEU A 5 -18.21 9.23 10.33
N ILE A 6 -18.75 8.12 9.82
CA ILE A 6 -19.52 7.15 10.64
C ILE A 6 -18.65 6.51 11.71
N ILE A 7 -17.44 6.07 11.36
CA ILE A 7 -16.56 5.33 12.29
C ILE A 7 -16.16 6.24 13.47
N PRO A 8 -15.65 7.47 13.26
CA PRO A 8 -15.34 8.36 14.38
C PRO A 8 -16.55 8.75 15.21
N VAL A 9 -17.72 9.00 14.60
CA VAL A 9 -18.95 9.31 15.35
C VAL A 9 -19.36 8.13 16.23
N THR A 10 -19.21 6.91 15.73
CA THR A 10 -19.47 5.69 16.51
C THR A 10 -18.49 5.58 17.67
N VAL A 11 -17.19 5.82 17.43
CA VAL A 11 -16.17 5.85 18.48
C VAL A 11 -16.53 6.88 19.55
N TYR A 12 -16.89 8.10 19.16
CA TYR A 12 -17.30 9.13 20.11
C TYR A 12 -18.48 8.67 20.96
N LYS A 13 -19.54 8.12 20.34
CA LYS A 13 -20.73 7.65 21.06
C LYS A 13 -20.39 6.56 22.07
N VAL A 14 -19.64 5.54 21.66
CA VAL A 14 -19.26 4.39 22.51
C VAL A 14 -18.37 4.83 23.67
N PHE A 15 -17.40 5.71 23.41
CA PHE A 15 -16.39 6.08 24.41
C PHE A 15 -16.70 7.36 25.20
N SER A 16 -17.78 8.08 24.86
CA SER A 16 -18.21 9.31 25.57
C SER A 16 -18.45 9.11 27.06
N LYS A 17 -18.91 7.92 27.46
CA LYS A 17 -19.16 7.53 28.85
C LYS A 17 -18.10 6.58 29.42
N TYR A 18 -17.04 6.32 28.67
CA TYR A 18 -16.01 5.38 29.07
C TYR A 18 -15.10 5.99 30.15
N ASP A 19 -14.83 5.23 31.20
CA ASP A 19 -13.91 5.65 32.24
C ASP A 19 -12.46 5.26 31.91
N PHE A 20 -11.77 6.14 31.19
CA PHE A 20 -10.37 5.96 30.84
C PHE A 20 -9.44 5.94 32.05
N LYS A 21 -9.84 6.52 33.19
CA LYS A 21 -8.96 6.67 34.36
C LYS A 21 -8.78 5.35 35.10
N SER A 22 -9.85 4.60 35.36
CA SER A 22 -9.78 3.29 36.03
C SER A 22 -8.99 2.25 35.22
N ARG A 23 -8.95 2.39 33.89
CA ARG A 23 -8.32 1.43 32.96
C ARG A 23 -6.93 1.87 32.47
N VAL A 24 -6.32 2.90 33.06
CA VAL A 24 -5.01 3.44 32.63
C VAL A 24 -3.90 2.38 32.60
N GLY A 25 -3.94 1.41 33.52
CA GLY A 25 -2.98 0.32 33.58
C GLY A 25 -3.06 -0.62 32.37
N GLU A 26 -4.25 -0.82 31.81
CA GLU A 26 -4.46 -1.65 30.62
C GLU A 26 -3.91 -0.96 29.36
N PHE A 27 -4.16 0.34 29.21
CA PHE A 27 -3.59 1.12 28.10
C PHE A 27 -2.07 1.13 28.14
N LYS A 28 -1.45 1.25 29.33
CA LYS A 28 0.00 1.13 29.49
C LYS A 28 0.51 -0.25 29.02
N LYS A 29 -0.14 -1.33 29.45
CA LYS A 29 0.21 -2.70 29.02
C LYS A 29 0.09 -2.85 27.50
N LEU A 30 -0.99 -2.34 26.92
CA LEU A 30 -1.23 -2.39 25.48
C LEU A 30 -0.18 -1.61 24.69
N SER A 31 0.24 -0.43 25.17
CA SER A 31 1.35 0.31 24.58
C SER A 31 2.65 -0.49 24.62
N ILE A 32 2.99 -1.10 25.76
CA ILE A 32 4.22 -1.91 25.91
C ILE A 32 4.20 -3.12 24.96
N ILE A 33 3.08 -3.86 24.93
CA ILE A 33 2.90 -5.00 24.00
C ILE A 33 3.09 -4.53 22.57
N SER A 34 2.48 -3.39 22.21
CA SER A 34 2.60 -2.83 20.85
C SER A 34 4.04 -2.49 20.49
N VAL A 35 4.82 -1.91 21.42
CA VAL A 35 6.26 -1.64 21.21
C VAL A 35 7.02 -2.94 20.99
N ILE A 36 6.83 -3.94 21.85
CA ILE A 36 7.52 -5.24 21.73
C ILE A 36 7.17 -5.90 20.39
N SER A 37 5.89 -5.89 19.99
CA SER A 37 5.45 -6.45 18.72
C SER A 37 6.03 -5.72 17.51
N ILE A 38 6.18 -4.39 17.56
CA ILE A 38 6.86 -3.62 16.51
C ILE A 38 8.34 -4.03 16.42
N LEU A 39 9.03 -4.12 17.57
CA LEU A 39 10.44 -4.53 17.60
C LEU A 39 10.64 -5.95 17.06
N LEU A 40 9.74 -6.88 17.39
CA LEU A 40 9.76 -8.23 16.85
C LEU A 40 9.44 -8.27 15.34
N ALA A 41 8.52 -7.44 14.86
CA ALA A 41 8.25 -7.33 13.42
C ALA A 41 9.46 -6.75 12.67
N LEU A 42 10.14 -5.78 13.29
CA LEU A 42 11.35 -5.17 12.72
C LEU A 42 12.59 -6.07 12.82
N SER A 43 12.69 -6.93 13.82
CA SER A 43 13.84 -7.83 14.00
C SER A 43 14.01 -8.81 12.83
N ILE A 44 12.92 -9.13 12.12
CA ILE A 44 12.99 -9.96 10.91
C ILE A 44 13.89 -9.31 9.84
N PHE A 45 13.95 -7.97 9.75
CA PHE A 45 14.86 -7.29 8.82
C PHE A 45 16.33 -7.40 9.22
N PHE A 46 16.64 -7.67 10.49
CA PHE A 46 18.01 -7.81 10.98
C PHE A 46 18.50 -9.26 10.93
N PHE A 47 17.63 -10.22 11.23
CA PHE A 47 18.02 -11.64 11.37
C PHE A 47 17.64 -12.50 10.17
N SER A 48 16.85 -11.99 9.23
CA SER A 48 16.51 -12.73 8.02
C SER A 48 17.44 -12.35 6.88
N SER A 49 17.99 -13.35 6.18
CA SER A 49 18.65 -13.19 4.88
C SER A 49 17.70 -12.76 3.76
N TYR A 50 16.45 -12.43 4.10
CA TYR A 50 15.41 -12.04 3.17
C TYR A 50 15.68 -10.64 2.63
N ILE A 51 15.93 -10.54 1.32
CA ILE A 51 16.06 -9.25 0.63
C ILE A 51 14.65 -8.65 0.54
N PRO A 52 14.36 -7.54 1.25
CA PRO A 52 13.04 -6.93 1.22
C PRO A 52 12.78 -6.39 -0.18
N THR A 53 12.05 -7.16 -1.00
CA THR A 53 11.46 -6.64 -2.22
C THR A 53 10.14 -5.96 -1.85
N LEU A 54 9.96 -4.76 -2.40
CA LEU A 54 8.96 -3.74 -2.05
C LEU A 54 7.48 -4.20 -2.00
N PHE A 55 7.18 -5.44 -2.37
CA PHE A 55 5.83 -5.94 -2.60
C PHE A 55 5.45 -7.22 -1.84
N GLY A 56 6.34 -8.21 -1.71
CA GLY A 56 5.97 -9.50 -1.14
C GLY A 56 6.03 -9.51 0.39
N PHE A 57 7.09 -8.94 0.93
CA PHE A 57 7.43 -8.99 2.35
C PHE A 57 7.11 -7.70 3.07
N ASP A 58 7.34 -6.56 2.41
CA ASP A 58 6.93 -5.26 2.92
C ASP A 58 5.43 -5.27 3.19
N ASN A 59 4.57 -5.75 2.30
CA ASN A 59 3.12 -5.72 2.56
C ASN A 59 2.64 -6.55 3.77
N ARG A 60 3.28 -7.69 4.09
CA ARG A 60 2.87 -8.54 5.23
C ARG A 60 3.43 -8.02 6.55
N ASN A 61 4.72 -7.67 6.57
CA ASN A 61 5.36 -7.13 7.77
C ASN A 61 4.88 -5.70 8.08
N LEU A 62 4.62 -4.89 7.05
CA LEU A 62 4.00 -3.57 7.15
C LEU A 62 2.55 -3.65 7.65
N GLY A 63 1.84 -4.76 7.41
CA GLY A 63 0.52 -5.00 8.01
C GLY A 63 0.59 -5.11 9.54
N ALA A 64 1.50 -5.94 10.05
CA ALA A 64 1.74 -6.08 11.49
C ALA A 64 2.24 -4.76 12.10
N ILE A 65 3.23 -4.13 11.48
CA ILE A 65 3.77 -2.83 11.93
C ILE A 65 2.66 -1.78 11.96
N ARG A 66 1.82 -1.67 10.91
CA ARG A 66 0.71 -0.71 10.85
C ARG A 66 -0.31 -0.95 11.96
N LEU A 67 -0.66 -2.21 12.25
CA LEU A 67 -1.57 -2.56 13.33
C LEU A 67 -1.01 -2.16 14.69
N PHE A 68 0.19 -2.64 15.04
CA PHE A 68 0.78 -2.37 16.34
C PHE A 68 1.17 -0.90 16.52
N TYR A 69 1.58 -0.22 15.46
CA TYR A 69 1.80 1.22 15.49
C TYR A 69 0.51 2.00 15.77
N THR A 70 -0.61 1.60 15.15
CA THR A 70 -1.92 2.20 15.42
C THR A 70 -2.33 2.01 16.88
N LEU A 71 -2.18 0.78 17.40
CA LEU A 71 -2.45 0.46 18.80
C LEU A 71 -1.55 1.26 19.76
N LEU A 72 -0.27 1.41 19.43
CA LEU A 72 0.70 2.19 20.19
C LEU A 72 0.29 3.66 20.27
N ILE A 73 -0.04 4.28 19.13
CA ILE A 73 -0.45 5.69 19.07
C ILE A 73 -1.72 5.91 19.89
N ILE A 74 -2.74 5.07 19.71
CA ILE A 74 -4.03 5.20 20.42
C ILE A 74 -3.83 5.03 21.93
N SER A 75 -3.21 3.94 22.35
CA SER A 75 -3.03 3.63 23.77
C SER A 75 -2.08 4.60 24.46
N GLY A 76 -1.00 5.00 23.78
CA GLY A 76 -0.04 5.98 24.28
C GLY A 76 -0.69 7.35 24.48
N LEU A 77 -1.49 7.83 23.51
CA LEU A 77 -2.22 9.09 23.63
C LEU A 77 -3.23 9.06 24.78
N ILE A 78 -3.98 7.98 24.93
CA ILE A 78 -4.91 7.84 26.07
C ILE A 78 -4.15 7.83 27.39
N TYR A 79 -3.06 7.06 27.49
CA TYR A 79 -2.23 6.99 28.69
C TYR A 79 -1.67 8.36 29.10
N VAL A 80 -1.06 9.08 28.14
CA VAL A 80 -0.52 10.43 28.36
C VAL A 80 -1.63 11.39 28.75
N SER A 81 -2.77 11.36 28.07
CA SER A 81 -3.91 12.24 28.36
C SER A 81 -4.47 12.04 29.77
N VAL A 82 -4.55 10.79 30.23
CA VAL A 82 -4.95 10.48 31.62
C VAL A 82 -3.91 10.96 32.61
N LYS A 83 -2.60 10.78 32.32
CA LYS A 83 -1.50 11.26 33.17
C LYS A 83 -1.46 12.78 33.29
N LEU A 84 -1.81 13.50 32.22
CA LEU A 84 -1.98 14.96 32.20
C LEU A 84 -3.29 15.42 32.86
N LYS A 85 -4.06 14.52 33.46
CA LYS A 85 -5.34 14.79 34.15
C LYS A 85 -6.39 15.47 33.25
N LEU A 86 -6.36 15.21 31.94
CA LEU A 86 -7.38 15.71 31.02
C LEU A 86 -8.76 15.15 31.40
N GLN A 87 -9.81 15.93 31.12
CA GLN A 87 -11.19 15.49 31.33
C GLN A 87 -11.53 14.35 30.35
N ASN A 88 -12.33 13.37 30.79
CA ASN A 88 -12.71 12.22 29.95
C ASN A 88 -13.34 12.66 28.62
N ARG A 89 -14.11 13.75 28.61
CA ARG A 89 -14.69 14.33 27.38
C ARG A 89 -13.59 14.76 26.39
N THR A 90 -12.53 15.38 26.85
CA THR A 90 -11.38 15.80 26.03
C THR A 90 -10.64 14.59 25.46
N ILE A 91 -10.41 13.55 26.27
CA ILE A 91 -9.77 12.30 25.83
C ILE A 91 -10.60 11.64 24.72
N CYS A 92 -11.92 11.60 24.87
CA CYS A 92 -12.82 11.04 23.86
C CYS A 92 -12.80 11.85 22.54
N VAL A 93 -12.78 13.18 22.62
CA VAL A 93 -12.66 14.05 21.44
C VAL A 93 -11.32 13.81 20.72
N LEU A 94 -10.21 13.73 21.47
CA LEU A 94 -8.89 13.42 20.91
C LEU A 94 -8.88 12.05 20.22
N PHE A 95 -9.41 11.02 20.89
CA PHE A 95 -9.48 9.67 20.34
C PHE A 95 -10.32 9.62 19.06
N THR A 96 -11.43 10.35 19.04
CA THR A 96 -12.29 10.50 17.86
C THR A 96 -11.55 11.19 16.71
N GLY A 97 -10.83 12.28 16.99
CA GLY A 97 -10.04 13.00 15.98
C GLY A 97 -8.94 12.13 15.38
N ILE A 98 -8.22 11.38 16.20
CA ILE A 98 -7.19 10.43 15.73
C ILE A 98 -7.83 9.33 14.88
N THR A 99 -8.97 8.79 15.30
CA THR A 99 -9.72 7.79 14.52
C THR A 99 -10.10 8.35 13.15
N PHE A 100 -10.59 9.60 13.10
CA PHE A 100 -10.94 10.26 11.84
C PHE A 100 -9.74 10.37 10.89
N ILE A 101 -8.59 10.81 11.40
CA ILE A 101 -7.34 10.93 10.63
C ILE A 101 -6.92 9.55 10.12
N LEU A 102 -6.85 8.54 11.00
CA LEU A 102 -6.44 7.19 10.63
C LEU A 102 -7.34 6.57 9.56
N VAL A 103 -8.66 6.69 9.71
CA VAL A 103 -9.62 6.14 8.74
C VAL A 103 -9.49 6.87 7.39
N THR A 104 -9.36 8.19 7.42
CA THR A 104 -9.22 9.00 6.19
C THR A 104 -7.94 8.63 5.44
N THR A 105 -6.82 8.54 6.14
CA THR A 105 -5.53 8.12 5.56
C THR A 105 -5.61 6.71 4.99
N ASN A 106 -6.22 5.75 5.70
CA ASN A 106 -6.37 4.38 5.20
C ASN A 106 -7.27 4.29 3.96
N ILE A 107 -8.34 5.10 3.89
CA ILE A 107 -9.17 5.19 2.67
C ILE A 107 -8.37 5.78 1.51
N SER A 108 -7.58 6.82 1.75
CA SER A 108 -6.72 7.41 0.72
C SER A 108 -5.72 6.40 0.18
N VAL A 109 -5.00 5.70 1.07
CA VAL A 109 -4.07 4.64 0.67
C VAL A 109 -4.80 3.55 -0.12
N LYS A 110 -5.94 3.06 0.36
CA LYS A 110 -6.75 2.09 -0.39
C LYS A 110 -7.06 2.56 -1.81
N ASN A 111 -7.45 3.82 -1.98
CA ASN A 111 -7.75 4.38 -3.31
C ASN A 111 -6.51 4.42 -4.20
N SER A 112 -5.36 4.81 -3.66
CA SER A 112 -4.09 4.80 -4.40
C SER A 112 -3.70 3.40 -4.85
N TRP A 113 -3.93 2.37 -4.03
CA TRP A 113 -3.74 0.97 -4.40
C TRP A 113 -4.69 0.52 -5.51
N ILE A 114 -5.95 0.94 -5.47
CA ILE A 114 -6.93 0.68 -6.54
C ILE A 114 -6.45 1.34 -7.84
N TYR A 115 -5.96 2.59 -7.76
CA TYR A 115 -5.45 3.33 -8.90
C TYR A 115 -4.23 2.64 -9.53
N ALA A 116 -3.24 2.25 -8.71
CA ALA A 116 -2.05 1.52 -9.18
C ALA A 116 -2.43 0.22 -9.91
N ASN A 117 -3.38 -0.55 -9.37
CA ASN A 117 -3.92 -1.74 -10.03
C ASN A 117 -4.61 -1.41 -11.36
N GLN A 118 -5.41 -0.35 -11.42
CA GLN A 118 -6.05 0.10 -12.66
C GLN A 118 -5.02 0.54 -13.71
N PHE A 119 -3.96 1.22 -13.29
CA PHE A 119 -2.84 1.59 -14.16
C PHE A 119 -2.19 0.34 -14.77
N ASN A 120 -1.81 -0.65 -13.95
CA ASN A 120 -1.17 -1.88 -14.42
C ASN A 120 -2.07 -2.66 -15.39
N LYS A 121 -3.37 -2.78 -15.07
CA LYS A 121 -4.35 -3.40 -16.00
C LYS A 121 -4.44 -2.63 -17.32
N LYS A 122 -4.50 -1.31 -17.26
CA LYS A 122 -4.58 -0.47 -18.47
C LYS A 122 -3.33 -0.63 -19.33
N LEU A 123 -2.15 -0.65 -18.72
CA LEU A 123 -0.87 -0.88 -19.38
C LEU A 123 -0.88 -2.22 -20.13
N PHE A 124 -1.19 -3.31 -19.45
CA PHE A 124 -1.18 -4.66 -20.03
C PHE A 124 -2.30 -4.87 -21.05
N SER A 125 -3.48 -4.29 -20.85
CA SER A 125 -4.57 -4.31 -21.84
C SER A 125 -4.18 -3.60 -23.14
N LYS A 126 -3.53 -2.43 -23.03
CA LYS A 126 -2.99 -1.72 -24.20
C LYS A 126 -1.87 -2.51 -24.85
N LEU A 127 -1.06 -3.21 -24.05
CA LEU A 127 0.03 -4.03 -24.57
C LEU A 127 -0.55 -5.19 -25.38
N ASN A 128 -1.52 -5.93 -24.84
CA ASN A 128 -2.21 -7.00 -25.57
C ASN A 128 -2.77 -6.52 -26.92
N THR A 129 -3.40 -5.34 -26.92
CA THR A 129 -3.90 -4.72 -28.17
C THR A 129 -2.76 -4.48 -29.17
N ALA A 130 -1.62 -3.95 -28.71
CA ALA A 130 -0.46 -3.69 -29.56
C ALA A 130 0.19 -5.00 -30.07
N LEU A 131 0.23 -6.05 -29.25
CA LEU A 131 0.73 -7.37 -29.64
C LEU A 131 -0.11 -8.00 -30.76
N GLN A 132 -1.44 -7.95 -30.62
CA GLN A 132 -2.36 -8.43 -31.63
C GLN A 132 -2.22 -7.65 -32.95
N GLN A 133 -2.11 -6.32 -32.87
CA GLN A 133 -1.92 -5.46 -34.05
C GLN A 133 -0.60 -5.74 -34.78
N ASN A 134 0.46 -6.12 -34.05
CA ASN A 134 1.77 -6.44 -34.61
C ASN A 134 1.94 -7.95 -34.91
N ASN A 135 0.88 -8.77 -34.76
CA ASN A 135 0.92 -10.23 -34.93
C ASN A 135 1.98 -10.95 -34.10
N ILE A 136 2.32 -10.43 -32.92
CA ILE A 136 3.31 -11.04 -32.01
C ILE A 136 2.62 -12.12 -31.17
N LYS A 137 3.05 -13.38 -31.36
CA LYS A 137 2.42 -14.55 -30.70
C LYS A 137 3.28 -15.18 -29.60
N SER A 138 4.58 -14.89 -29.59
CA SER A 138 5.54 -15.41 -28.62
C SER A 138 6.80 -14.53 -28.58
N GLY A 139 7.56 -14.60 -27.50
CA GLY A 139 8.88 -13.97 -27.39
C GLY A 139 9.07 -13.15 -26.11
N ASN A 140 10.23 -12.49 -26.03
CA ASN A 140 10.59 -11.61 -24.94
C ASN A 140 10.28 -10.15 -25.29
N ILE A 141 9.40 -9.54 -24.51
CA ILE A 141 8.85 -8.20 -24.78
C ILE A 141 9.22 -7.27 -23.64
N CYS A 142 9.82 -6.14 -23.98
CA CYS A 142 10.12 -5.10 -23.01
C CYS A 142 9.10 -3.98 -23.10
N VAL A 143 8.66 -3.51 -21.94
CA VAL A 143 7.87 -2.30 -21.79
C VAL A 143 8.76 -1.23 -21.19
N GLU A 144 8.90 -0.13 -21.90
CA GLU A 144 9.63 1.05 -21.48
C GLU A 144 8.63 2.15 -21.09
N TYR A 145 8.73 2.64 -19.86
CA TYR A 145 7.99 3.80 -19.41
C TYR A 145 8.69 4.41 -18.19
N ASP A 146 8.50 5.72 -18.00
CA ASP A 146 9.12 6.43 -16.88
C ASP A 146 8.34 6.18 -15.58
N MET A 147 8.57 5.01 -14.99
CA MET A 147 7.94 4.56 -13.76
C MET A 147 8.22 5.51 -12.60
N PHE A 148 9.47 6.00 -12.49
CA PHE A 148 9.86 6.90 -11.40
C PHE A 148 9.15 8.25 -11.48
N ASN A 149 9.01 8.82 -12.68
CA ASN A 149 8.26 10.05 -12.86
C ASN A 149 6.76 9.85 -12.62
N GLU A 150 6.17 8.72 -13.05
CA GLU A 150 4.77 8.40 -12.73
C GLU A 150 4.56 8.30 -11.21
N LEU A 151 5.43 7.59 -10.49
CA LEU A 151 5.36 7.50 -9.02
C LEU A 151 5.55 8.86 -8.32
N LYS A 152 6.34 9.77 -8.90
CA LYS A 152 6.67 11.07 -8.29
C LYS A 152 5.64 12.14 -8.59
N SER A 153 5.10 12.16 -9.81
CA SER A 153 4.26 13.25 -10.31
C SER A 153 2.76 12.96 -10.21
N ASN A 154 2.35 11.70 -10.06
CA ASN A 154 0.95 11.32 -10.05
C ASN A 154 0.33 11.50 -8.65
N PRO A 155 -0.63 12.42 -8.46
CA PRO A 155 -1.25 12.67 -7.16
C PRO A 155 -2.08 11.48 -6.63
N ASN A 156 -2.43 10.53 -7.49
CA ASN A 156 -3.16 9.33 -7.10
C ASN A 156 -2.26 8.25 -6.47
N LEU A 157 -0.93 8.44 -6.47
CA LEU A 157 0.04 7.50 -5.92
C LEU A 157 0.68 8.09 -4.66
N THR A 158 -0.02 7.96 -3.54
CA THR A 158 0.32 8.61 -2.27
C THR A 158 1.56 8.05 -1.58
N LEU A 159 1.82 6.75 -1.69
CA LEU A 159 2.90 6.04 -1.00
C LEU A 159 3.76 5.26 -1.98
N ARG A 160 3.84 5.75 -3.23
CA ARG A 160 4.57 5.08 -4.32
C ARG A 160 4.08 3.65 -4.51
N GLU A 161 2.77 3.53 -4.66
CA GLU A 161 2.10 2.25 -4.78
C GLU A 161 2.62 1.46 -5.98
N PRO A 162 2.55 0.12 -5.89
CA PRO A 162 2.88 -0.82 -6.94
C PRO A 162 2.58 -0.50 -8.41
N LEU A 163 3.56 0.00 -9.16
CA LEU A 163 3.52 -0.02 -10.64
C LEU A 163 4.40 -1.15 -11.19
N PHE A 164 4.02 -1.70 -12.34
CA PHE A 164 4.74 -2.81 -12.99
C PHE A 164 6.22 -2.48 -13.22
N TYR A 165 7.11 -3.13 -12.49
CA TYR A 165 8.55 -2.88 -12.61
C TYR A 165 9.37 -4.14 -12.55
N ASN A 166 8.94 -5.17 -11.82
CA ASN A 166 9.71 -6.39 -11.66
C ASN A 166 9.14 -7.54 -12.49
N ASP A 167 10.03 -8.39 -12.98
CA ASP A 167 9.70 -9.51 -13.88
C ASP A 167 8.70 -10.50 -13.27
N TRP A 168 8.75 -10.70 -11.94
CA TRP A 168 7.85 -11.62 -11.24
C TRP A 168 6.40 -11.10 -11.15
N GLU A 169 6.16 -9.81 -11.40
CA GLU A 169 4.80 -9.23 -11.46
C GLU A 169 4.11 -9.52 -12.80
N ALA A 170 4.90 -9.75 -13.85
CA ALA A 170 4.43 -9.85 -15.23
C ALA A 170 3.48 -11.03 -15.49
N PRO A 171 3.71 -12.27 -14.99
CA PRO A 171 2.87 -13.42 -15.35
C PRO A 171 1.40 -13.22 -14.95
N LEU A 172 1.15 -12.76 -13.72
CA LEU A 172 -0.20 -12.50 -13.23
C LEU A 172 -0.87 -11.36 -14.01
N LEU A 173 -0.16 -10.26 -14.24
CA LEU A 173 -0.68 -9.13 -15.02
C LEU A 173 -0.97 -9.53 -16.47
N SER A 174 -0.18 -10.44 -17.05
CA SER A 174 -0.38 -10.98 -18.40
C SER A 174 -1.66 -11.80 -18.47
N GLU A 175 -1.80 -12.78 -17.58
CA GLU A 175 -2.97 -13.66 -17.53
C GLU A 175 -4.27 -12.87 -17.33
N MET A 176 -4.27 -11.93 -16.37
CA MET A 176 -5.42 -11.06 -16.10
C MET A 176 -5.86 -10.18 -17.28
N ASN A 177 -4.98 -9.97 -18.26
CA ASN A 177 -5.25 -9.13 -19.43
C ASN A 177 -5.28 -9.93 -20.74
N GLY A 178 -5.37 -11.26 -20.67
CA GLY A 178 -5.53 -12.13 -21.83
C GLY A 178 -4.24 -12.32 -22.65
N ILE A 179 -3.07 -12.15 -22.04
CA ILE A 179 -1.77 -12.47 -22.62
C ILE A 179 -1.31 -13.80 -22.02
N ASP A 180 -0.92 -14.76 -22.86
CA ASP A 180 -0.42 -16.06 -22.40
C ASP A 180 1.01 -15.92 -21.84
N PRO A 181 1.22 -16.04 -20.52
CA PRO A 181 2.52 -15.82 -19.90
C PRO A 181 3.54 -16.92 -20.20
N GLN A 182 3.11 -18.06 -20.77
CA GLN A 182 4.02 -19.13 -21.21
C GLN A 182 4.61 -18.87 -22.60
N LYS A 183 3.93 -18.05 -23.41
CA LYS A 183 4.38 -17.71 -24.77
C LYS A 183 5.04 -16.36 -24.84
N ILE A 184 4.52 -15.38 -24.09
CA ILE A 184 4.94 -14.00 -24.12
C ILE A 184 5.45 -13.62 -22.73
N HIS A 185 6.76 -13.37 -22.64
CA HIS A 185 7.41 -12.94 -21.41
C HIS A 185 7.61 -11.44 -21.44
N ILE A 186 6.98 -10.73 -20.49
CA ILE A 186 7.01 -9.27 -20.42
C ILE A 186 7.97 -8.82 -19.33
N TYR A 187 8.82 -7.87 -19.68
CA TYR A 187 9.84 -7.30 -18.81
C TYR A 187 9.73 -5.78 -18.78
N ASN A 188 10.18 -5.17 -17.70
CA ASN A 188 10.50 -3.74 -17.73
C ASN A 188 11.87 -3.57 -18.40
N ASN A 189 11.99 -2.61 -19.32
CA ASN A 189 13.23 -2.36 -20.05
C ASN A 189 14.43 -2.04 -19.12
N ASP A 190 14.17 -1.43 -17.96
CA ASP A 190 15.21 -1.13 -16.96
C ASP A 190 15.74 -2.39 -16.24
N LYS A 191 14.97 -3.49 -16.25
CA LYS A 191 15.34 -4.76 -15.60
C LYS A 191 16.00 -5.76 -16.54
N LYS A 192 15.67 -5.70 -17.83
CA LYS A 192 16.21 -6.62 -18.84
C LYS A 192 16.62 -5.85 -20.09
N VAL A 193 17.93 -5.74 -20.28
CA VAL A 193 18.53 -5.25 -21.51
C VAL A 193 18.57 -6.45 -22.46
N ASN A 194 17.95 -6.35 -23.65
CA ASN A 194 17.85 -7.38 -24.72
C ASN A 194 16.50 -8.10 -24.88
N CYS A 195 15.39 -7.36 -24.91
CA CYS A 195 14.14 -7.89 -25.47
C CYS A 195 14.15 -7.85 -27.00
N GLU A 196 13.43 -8.78 -27.61
CA GLU A 196 13.24 -8.88 -29.07
C GLU A 196 12.37 -7.74 -29.60
N VAL A 197 11.37 -7.35 -28.81
CA VAL A 197 10.44 -6.27 -29.12
C VAL A 197 10.38 -5.30 -27.94
N ILE A 198 10.38 -4.01 -28.24
CA ILE A 198 10.27 -2.94 -27.22
C ILE A 198 9.04 -2.09 -27.51
N PHE A 199 8.24 -1.90 -26.47
CA PHE A 199 7.06 -1.04 -26.47
C PHE A 199 7.26 0.11 -25.49
N TYR A 200 7.16 1.33 -25.99
CA TYR A 200 7.16 2.53 -25.18
C TYR A 200 5.73 2.90 -24.75
N TYR A 201 5.50 3.06 -23.45
CA TYR A 201 4.23 3.51 -22.89
C TYR A 201 4.32 4.95 -22.38
N GLN A 202 3.49 5.82 -22.95
CA GLN A 202 3.40 7.22 -22.54
C GLN A 202 1.97 7.74 -22.66
N LYS A 203 1.48 8.40 -21.61
CA LYS A 203 0.14 9.05 -21.57
C LYS A 203 -1.00 8.12 -22.03
N GLY A 204 -0.93 6.83 -21.67
CA GLY A 204 -1.98 5.85 -22.00
C GLY A 204 -1.92 5.25 -23.40
N LYS A 205 -0.86 5.53 -24.17
CA LYS A 205 -0.61 4.95 -25.49
C LYS A 205 0.61 4.04 -25.43
N ILE A 206 0.60 2.98 -26.23
CA ILE A 206 1.73 2.08 -26.44
C ILE A 206 2.18 2.21 -27.88
N ILE A 207 3.49 2.42 -28.07
CA ILE A 207 4.12 2.58 -29.37
C ILE A 207 5.27 1.58 -29.45
N ARG A 208 5.34 0.82 -30.55
CA ARG A 208 6.48 -0.07 -30.79
C ARG A 208 7.68 0.76 -31.21
N THR A 209 8.81 0.58 -30.53
CA THR A 209 10.08 1.29 -30.83
C THR A 209 11.10 0.37 -31.49
N LYS A 210 11.01 -0.95 -31.26
CA LYS A 210 11.85 -1.99 -31.86
C LYS A 210 11.04 -3.28 -32.00
#